data_AF-C7ZA76-F1
#
_entry.id   AF-C7ZA76-F1
#
_cell.length_a   1.000
_cell.length_b   1.000
_cell.length_c   1.000
_cell.angle_alpha   90.00
_cell.angle_beta   90.00
_cell.angle_gamma   90.00
#
_symmetry.space_group_name_H-M   'P 1'
#
loop_
_entity.id
_entity.type
_entity.pdbx_description
1 polymer ?
#
loop_
_entity_poly.entity_id
_entity_poly.type
_entity_poly.pdbx_seq_one_letter_code
_entity_poly.pdbx_strand_id
1 'polypeptide(L)'
;MSPSRHASFLTPEELLQAIAKLSQFISQSNARFSISGGAASTIIRMQLGLPQRTTEDIDLVIQPSGSITADSISTWLLENFPTEFVAKTQYGVTTPAITFKRHDRSVKHVKIEMFDYHAWPNRPQYNLDDPDNDCTVITINGVEVPVFSARWLLREKIRTAFERKGSRKERSDLDDVSILLQAVEANSVDLSGSEQAVQHLIECRPRVSEILGLKVICPVVLGDPWNWNDSAEVFWGFKGDRLKYLDANVKSHSFKWDDASQVWYFPDPNGRMWYYDPQAGDLILWT
;
A
#
# COMPACT_ATOMS: atom_id res chain seq x y z
N MET A 1 -38.94 14.68 10.83
CA MET A 1 -37.58 14.22 11.18
C MET A 1 -37.08 13.36 10.02
N SER A 2 -36.15 13.88 9.21
CA SER A 2 -35.54 13.10 8.13
C SER A 2 -34.63 12.02 8.72
N PRO A 3 -34.68 10.76 8.27
CA PRO A 3 -33.66 9.79 8.60
C PRO A 3 -32.33 10.32 8.03
N SER A 4 -31.32 10.42 8.89
CA SER A 4 -30.00 10.88 8.50
C SER A 4 -29.43 9.95 7.43
N ARG A 5 -28.93 10.54 6.33
CA ARG A 5 -28.30 9.84 5.19
C ARG A 5 -26.94 9.18 5.54
N HIS A 6 -26.67 8.92 6.82
CA HIS A 6 -25.37 8.44 7.31
C HIS A 6 -25.28 6.90 7.45
N ALA A 7 -26.35 6.14 7.18
CA ALA A 7 -26.43 4.73 7.56
C ALA A 7 -25.86 3.69 6.56
N SER A 8 -25.40 4.07 5.36
CA SER A 8 -25.06 3.08 4.32
C SER A 8 -23.63 2.54 4.35
N PHE A 9 -22.64 3.32 4.81
CA PHE A 9 -21.22 2.95 4.78
C PHE A 9 -20.74 2.45 6.15
N LEU A 10 -19.76 1.54 6.15
CA LEU A 10 -19.04 1.18 7.38
C LEU A 10 -18.12 2.33 7.77
N THR A 11 -18.03 2.64 9.05
CA THR A 11 -16.88 3.42 9.55
C THR A 11 -15.61 2.57 9.49
N PRO A 12 -14.41 3.17 9.49
CA PRO A 12 -13.16 2.41 9.56
C PRO A 12 -13.11 1.45 10.76
N GLU A 13 -13.59 1.86 11.92
CA GLU A 13 -13.65 1.03 13.13
C GLU A 13 -14.64 -0.15 12.96
N GLU A 14 -15.81 0.08 12.37
CA GLU A 14 -16.77 -0.98 12.06
C GLU A 14 -16.17 -2.00 11.08
N LEU A 15 -15.42 -1.52 10.08
CA LEU A 15 -14.72 -2.38 9.13
C LEU A 15 -13.65 -3.24 9.83
N LEU A 16 -12.83 -2.67 10.72
CA LEU A 16 -11.84 -3.42 11.49
C LEU A 16 -12.49 -4.52 12.34
N GLN A 17 -13.62 -4.23 12.98
CA GLN A 17 -14.38 -5.24 13.73
C GLN A 17 -14.91 -6.35 12.82
N ALA A 18 -15.43 -6.00 11.64
CA ALA A 18 -15.88 -7.00 10.66
C ALA A 18 -14.72 -7.88 10.15
N ILE A 19 -13.54 -7.30 9.92
CA ILE A 19 -12.33 -8.01 9.49
C ILE A 19 -11.80 -8.93 10.60
N ALA A 20 -11.74 -8.46 11.84
CA ALA A 20 -11.32 -9.29 12.98
C ALA A 20 -12.26 -10.50 13.14
N LYS A 21 -13.57 -10.26 13.06
CA LYS A 21 -14.59 -11.31 13.10
C LYS A 21 -14.43 -12.30 11.93
N LEU A 22 -14.25 -11.82 10.71
CA LEU A 22 -13.99 -12.67 9.55
C LEU A 22 -12.75 -13.54 9.74
N SER A 23 -11.67 -12.94 10.23
CA SER A 23 -10.38 -13.61 10.44
C SER A 23 -10.48 -14.75 11.46
N GLN A 24 -11.28 -14.58 12.52
CA GLN A 24 -11.57 -15.64 13.48
C GLN A 24 -12.33 -16.83 12.88
N PHE A 25 -13.19 -16.60 11.88
CA PHE A 25 -13.89 -17.68 11.20
C PHE A 25 -13.00 -18.39 10.18
N ILE A 26 -12.24 -17.64 9.37
CA ILE A 26 -11.34 -18.23 8.38
C ILE A 26 -10.23 -19.05 9.08
N SER A 27 -9.71 -18.62 10.22
CA SER A 27 -8.65 -19.36 10.93
C SER A 27 -9.08 -20.77 11.37
N GLN A 28 -10.38 -21.02 11.56
CA GLN A 28 -10.93 -22.34 11.89
C GLN A 28 -10.92 -23.32 10.69
N SER A 29 -10.72 -22.82 9.46
CA SER A 29 -10.64 -23.65 8.24
C SER A 29 -9.23 -24.16 7.94
N ASN A 30 -8.21 -23.75 8.71
CA ASN A 30 -6.78 -23.94 8.42
C ASN A 30 -6.30 -23.31 7.10
N ALA A 31 -7.11 -22.46 6.45
CA ALA A 31 -6.69 -21.72 5.27
C ALA A 31 -5.67 -20.64 5.65
N ARG A 32 -4.56 -20.58 4.91
CA ARG A 32 -3.67 -19.41 4.94
C ARG A 32 -4.26 -18.33 4.05
N PHE A 33 -4.35 -17.10 4.56
CA PHE A 33 -4.98 -15.99 3.85
C PHE A 33 -4.28 -14.67 4.16
N SER A 34 -4.62 -13.63 3.39
CA SER A 34 -4.21 -12.26 3.65
C SER A 34 -5.28 -11.26 3.18
N ILE A 35 -5.63 -10.30 4.03
CA ILE A 35 -6.54 -9.20 3.66
C ILE A 35 -5.83 -8.30 2.64
N SER A 36 -6.55 -7.89 1.60
CA SER A 36 -6.04 -7.13 0.46
C SER A 36 -6.90 -5.90 0.15
N GLY A 37 -6.57 -5.24 -0.97
CA GLY A 37 -7.44 -4.24 -1.57
C GLY A 37 -7.76 -3.06 -0.64
N GLY A 38 -9.03 -2.64 -0.67
CA GLY A 38 -9.47 -1.46 0.05
C GLY A 38 -9.41 -1.60 1.56
N ALA A 39 -9.74 -2.79 2.05
CA ALA A 39 -9.77 -3.13 3.47
C ALA A 39 -8.36 -3.10 4.07
N ALA A 40 -7.39 -3.75 3.41
CA ALA A 40 -5.99 -3.73 3.83
C ALA A 40 -5.44 -2.30 3.93
N SER A 41 -5.72 -1.47 2.91
CA SER A 41 -5.29 -0.07 2.93
C SER A 41 -5.91 0.71 4.09
N THR A 42 -7.16 0.45 4.49
CA THR A 42 -7.77 1.10 5.65
C THR A 42 -7.08 0.68 6.95
N ILE A 43 -6.82 -0.61 7.14
CA ILE A 43 -6.15 -1.13 8.35
C ILE A 43 -4.77 -0.50 8.52
N ILE A 44 -3.94 -0.51 7.48
CA ILE A 44 -2.57 0.03 7.55
C ILE A 44 -2.59 1.52 7.90
N ARG A 45 -3.49 2.28 7.29
CA ARG A 45 -3.58 3.73 7.57
C ARG A 45 -3.99 4.00 9.00
N MET A 46 -4.95 3.23 9.55
CA MET A 46 -5.33 3.37 10.94
C MET A 46 -4.18 3.06 11.88
N GLN A 47 -3.44 1.98 11.61
CA GLN A 47 -2.28 1.57 12.42
C GLN A 47 -1.18 2.63 12.45
N LEU A 48 -0.99 3.35 11.34
CA LEU A 48 0.06 4.36 11.18
C LEU A 48 -0.43 5.80 11.42
N GLY A 49 -1.69 6.02 11.82
CA GLY A 49 -2.26 7.35 12.02
C GLY A 49 -2.37 8.20 10.73
N LEU A 50 -2.45 7.55 9.57
CA LEU A 50 -2.53 8.20 8.26
C LEU A 50 -3.99 8.55 7.89
N PRO A 51 -4.21 9.48 6.92
CA PRO A 51 -5.54 9.85 6.46
C PRO A 51 -6.39 8.65 6.03
N GLN A 52 -7.48 8.42 6.76
CA GLN A 52 -8.33 7.25 6.60
C GLN A 52 -9.15 7.28 5.30
N ARG A 53 -9.48 6.09 4.79
CA ARG A 53 -10.45 5.87 3.71
C ARG A 53 -11.45 4.81 4.14
N THR A 54 -12.65 4.86 3.58
CA THR A 54 -13.67 3.83 3.76
C THR A 54 -13.70 2.88 2.57
N THR A 55 -14.13 1.65 2.82
CA THR A 55 -14.46 0.65 1.79
C THR A 55 -15.73 -0.08 2.22
N GLU A 56 -16.46 -0.67 1.28
CA GLU A 56 -17.76 -1.31 1.56
C GLU A 56 -17.68 -2.85 1.67
N ASP A 57 -16.55 -3.39 1.25
CA ASP A 57 -16.25 -4.80 1.06
C ASP A 57 -14.91 -5.16 1.70
N ILE A 58 -14.70 -6.47 1.87
CA ILE A 58 -13.44 -7.03 2.34
C ILE A 58 -12.90 -7.93 1.22
N ASP A 59 -11.79 -7.51 0.62
CA ASP A 59 -11.04 -8.31 -0.34
C ASP A 59 -9.99 -9.14 0.41
N LEU A 60 -9.85 -10.42 0.09
CA LEU A 60 -8.78 -11.25 0.62
C LEU A 60 -8.30 -12.31 -0.37
N VAL A 61 -7.05 -12.73 -0.18
CA VAL A 61 -6.44 -13.80 -0.96
C VAL A 61 -6.27 -15.03 -0.07
N ILE A 62 -6.66 -16.19 -0.59
CA ILE A 62 -6.47 -17.51 0.02
C ILE A 62 -5.28 -18.18 -0.67
N GLN A 63 -4.33 -18.72 0.09
CA GLN A 63 -3.32 -19.60 -0.48
C GLN A 63 -3.95 -20.96 -0.72
N PRO A 64 -4.06 -21.41 -1.98
CA PRO A 64 -4.64 -22.71 -2.28
C PRO A 64 -3.74 -23.83 -1.76
N SER A 65 -4.33 -24.85 -1.14
CA SER A 65 -3.60 -26.04 -0.64
C SER A 65 -4.52 -27.24 -0.56
N GLY A 66 -4.21 -28.31 -1.30
CA GLY A 66 -5.07 -29.49 -1.39
C GLY A 66 -6.48 -29.12 -1.88
N SER A 67 -7.49 -29.30 -1.01
CA SER A 67 -8.88 -28.94 -1.28
C SER A 67 -9.26 -27.51 -0.87
N ILE A 68 -8.34 -26.74 -0.27
CA ILE A 68 -8.57 -25.35 0.12
C ILE A 68 -8.37 -24.44 -1.09
N THR A 69 -9.43 -23.70 -1.45
CA THR A 69 -9.50 -22.70 -2.52
C THR A 69 -10.36 -21.52 -2.05
N ALA A 70 -10.37 -20.40 -2.77
CA ALA A 70 -11.27 -19.29 -2.42
C ALA A 70 -12.75 -19.73 -2.45
N ASP A 71 -13.12 -20.53 -3.44
CA ASP A 71 -14.49 -21.04 -3.60
C ASP A 71 -14.89 -22.04 -2.50
N SER A 72 -13.98 -22.95 -2.13
CA SER A 72 -14.26 -23.90 -1.04
C SER A 72 -14.40 -23.21 0.30
N ILE A 73 -13.61 -22.15 0.57
CA ILE A 73 -13.72 -21.36 1.81
C ILE A 73 -15.01 -20.53 1.82
N SER A 74 -15.38 -19.95 0.68
CA SER A 74 -16.67 -19.28 0.51
C SER A 74 -17.85 -20.20 0.87
N THR A 75 -17.87 -21.41 0.29
CA THR A 75 -18.89 -22.43 0.57
C THR A 75 -18.87 -22.85 2.03
N TRP A 76 -17.69 -23.14 2.57
CA TRP A 76 -17.50 -23.57 3.95
C TRP A 76 -18.02 -22.55 4.97
N LEU A 77 -17.79 -21.25 4.76
CA LEU A 77 -18.31 -20.19 5.64
C LEU A 77 -19.84 -20.14 5.65
N LEU A 78 -20.47 -20.29 4.50
CA LEU A 78 -21.92 -20.26 4.35
C LEU A 78 -22.58 -21.49 5.00
N GLU A 79 -21.96 -22.66 4.89
CA GLU A 79 -22.48 -23.91 5.44
C GLU A 79 -22.25 -24.04 6.95
N ASN A 80 -21.07 -23.66 7.44
CA ASN A 80 -20.69 -23.88 8.85
C ASN A 80 -21.12 -22.74 9.78
N PHE A 81 -21.31 -21.53 9.25
CA PHE A 81 -21.69 -20.36 10.05
C PHE A 81 -22.88 -19.60 9.44
N PRO A 82 -24.03 -20.27 9.21
CA PRO A 82 -25.18 -19.67 8.51
C PRO A 82 -25.86 -18.53 9.27
N THR A 83 -25.58 -18.36 10.57
CA THR A 83 -26.07 -17.21 11.35
C THR A 83 -25.18 -15.97 11.23
N GLU A 84 -23.93 -16.18 10.80
CA GLU A 84 -22.90 -15.14 10.72
C GLU A 84 -22.67 -14.70 9.27
N PHE A 85 -22.89 -15.60 8.30
CA PHE A 85 -22.69 -15.33 6.88
C PHE A 85 -23.97 -15.53 6.10
N VAL A 86 -24.18 -14.66 5.10
CA VAL A 86 -25.30 -14.75 4.16
C VAL A 86 -24.77 -14.82 2.74
N ALA A 87 -25.42 -15.64 1.91
CA ALA A 87 -25.12 -15.70 0.49
C ALA A 87 -25.63 -14.44 -0.22
N LYS A 88 -24.79 -13.83 -1.06
CA LYS A 88 -25.16 -12.73 -1.95
C LYS A 88 -24.86 -13.13 -3.38
N THR A 89 -25.90 -13.26 -4.20
CA THR A 89 -25.74 -13.56 -5.62
C THR A 89 -25.78 -12.26 -6.42
N GLN A 90 -24.72 -11.99 -7.19
CA GLN A 90 -24.64 -10.87 -8.11
C GLN A 90 -24.10 -11.37 -9.45
N TYR A 91 -24.82 -11.08 -10.54
CA TYR A 91 -24.48 -11.54 -11.90
C TYR A 91 -24.25 -13.06 -12.01
N GLY A 92 -24.99 -13.85 -11.24
CA GLY A 92 -24.88 -15.32 -11.23
C GLY A 92 -23.75 -15.88 -10.37
N VAL A 93 -22.93 -15.02 -9.74
CA VAL A 93 -21.88 -15.43 -8.81
C VAL A 93 -22.37 -15.25 -7.38
N THR A 94 -22.30 -16.30 -6.57
CA THR A 94 -22.63 -16.25 -5.14
C THR A 94 -21.36 -16.01 -4.33
N THR A 95 -21.35 -14.93 -3.56
CA THR A 95 -20.26 -14.60 -2.63
C THR A 95 -20.78 -14.52 -1.20
N PRO A 96 -19.95 -14.82 -0.19
CA PRO A 96 -20.35 -14.70 1.19
C PRO A 96 -20.34 -13.22 1.60
N ALA A 97 -21.26 -12.85 2.48
CA ALA A 97 -21.22 -11.58 3.17
C ALA A 97 -21.32 -11.82 4.68
N ILE A 98 -20.41 -11.22 5.44
CA ILE A 98 -20.46 -11.30 6.90
C ILE A 98 -21.52 -10.36 7.46
N THR A 99 -22.28 -10.87 8.42
CA THR A 99 -23.32 -10.15 9.14
C THR A 99 -22.67 -9.35 10.27
N PHE A 100 -22.65 -8.04 10.09
CA PHE A 100 -22.16 -7.08 11.07
C PHE A 100 -23.35 -6.40 11.76
N LYS A 101 -23.43 -6.53 13.09
CA LYS A 101 -24.46 -5.89 13.91
C LYS A 101 -23.87 -4.65 14.56
N ARG A 102 -24.40 -3.48 14.21
CA ARG A 102 -24.01 -2.19 14.80
C ARG A 102 -24.54 -2.07 16.24
N HIS A 103 -24.00 -1.10 16.98
CA HIS A 103 -24.45 -0.79 18.34
C HIS A 103 -25.94 -0.40 18.41
N ASP A 104 -26.47 0.23 17.36
CA ASP A 104 -27.89 0.57 17.22
C ASP A 104 -28.77 -0.64 16.82
N ARG A 105 -28.19 -1.84 16.78
CA ARG A 105 -28.79 -3.11 16.34
C ARG A 105 -29.13 -3.18 14.85
N SER A 106 -28.78 -2.17 14.05
CA SER A 106 -28.89 -2.29 12.60
C SER A 106 -27.90 -3.33 12.07
N VAL A 107 -28.31 -4.03 11.03
CA VAL A 107 -27.52 -5.10 10.42
C VAL A 107 -26.96 -4.60 9.09
N LYS A 108 -25.65 -4.73 8.92
CA LYS A 108 -24.95 -4.52 7.65
C LYS A 108 -24.37 -5.86 7.19
N HIS A 109 -24.65 -6.24 5.94
CA HIS A 109 -23.95 -7.33 5.29
C HIS A 109 -22.74 -6.77 4.56
N VAL A 110 -21.55 -7.17 4.98
CA VAL A 110 -20.27 -6.74 4.38
C VAL A 110 -19.85 -7.83 3.40
N LYS A 111 -19.80 -7.50 2.11
CA LYS A 111 -19.41 -8.48 1.08
C LYS A 111 -17.97 -8.89 1.28
N ILE A 112 -17.69 -10.15 1.00
CA ILE A 112 -16.34 -10.70 1.04
C ILE A 112 -15.99 -11.19 -0.36
N GLU A 113 -14.96 -10.60 -0.95
CA GLU A 113 -14.41 -11.04 -2.22
C GLU A 113 -13.14 -11.85 -1.94
N MET A 114 -13.17 -13.13 -2.31
CA MET A 114 -12.06 -14.05 -2.10
C MET A 114 -11.41 -14.39 -3.43
N PHE A 115 -10.08 -14.34 -3.47
CA PHE A 115 -9.28 -14.72 -4.62
C PHE A 115 -8.29 -15.80 -4.22
N ASP A 116 -7.87 -16.64 -5.16
CA ASP A 116 -6.73 -17.53 -4.98
C ASP A 116 -5.88 -17.57 -6.25
N TYR A 117 -4.60 -17.87 -6.08
CA TYR A 117 -3.63 -17.82 -7.17
C TYR A 117 -3.87 -18.89 -8.26
N HIS A 118 -4.40 -20.07 -7.91
CA HIS A 118 -4.66 -21.12 -8.88
C HIS A 118 -5.81 -20.77 -9.84
N ALA A 119 -6.86 -20.12 -9.33
CA ALA A 119 -7.95 -19.61 -10.15
C ALA A 119 -7.54 -18.38 -10.99
N TRP A 120 -6.52 -17.63 -10.54
CA TRP A 120 -6.02 -16.43 -11.20
C TRP A 120 -4.51 -16.52 -11.47
N PRO A 121 -4.04 -17.47 -12.30
CA PRO A 121 -2.61 -17.73 -12.49
C PRO A 121 -1.87 -16.55 -13.15
N ASN A 122 -2.60 -15.70 -13.86
CA ASN A 122 -2.10 -14.45 -14.43
C ASN A 122 -2.00 -13.31 -13.40
N ARG A 123 -2.31 -13.57 -12.13
CA ARG A 123 -2.14 -12.66 -11.01
C ARG A 123 -1.13 -13.23 -10.00
N PRO A 124 0.17 -13.29 -10.36
CA PRO A 124 1.21 -13.83 -9.47
C PRO A 124 1.29 -13.09 -8.12
N GLN A 125 0.80 -11.85 -8.04
CA GLN A 125 0.69 -11.11 -6.77
C GLN A 125 -0.23 -11.76 -5.72
N TYR A 126 -1.05 -12.75 -6.11
CA TYR A 126 -1.90 -13.52 -5.21
C TYR A 126 -1.23 -14.77 -4.65
N ASN A 127 -0.02 -15.10 -5.10
CA ASN A 127 0.71 -16.22 -4.51
C ASN A 127 1.31 -15.79 -3.17
N LEU A 128 0.73 -16.22 -2.06
CA LEU A 128 1.22 -15.89 -0.71
C LEU A 128 2.52 -16.62 -0.36
N ASP A 129 2.99 -17.59 -1.16
CA ASP A 129 4.30 -18.24 -0.98
C ASP A 129 5.44 -17.43 -1.60
N ASP A 130 5.12 -16.44 -2.43
CA ASP A 130 6.12 -15.56 -3.03
C ASP A 130 6.62 -14.55 -1.99
N PRO A 131 7.93 -14.49 -1.69
CA PRO A 131 8.48 -13.52 -0.73
C PRO A 131 8.28 -12.06 -1.15
N ASP A 132 8.06 -11.77 -2.43
CA ASP A 132 7.72 -10.43 -2.91
C ASP A 132 6.26 -10.06 -2.65
N ASN A 133 5.43 -11.02 -2.22
CA ASN A 133 4.04 -10.83 -1.81
C ASN A 133 3.92 -10.76 -0.29
N ASP A 134 4.76 -9.93 0.31
CA ASP A 134 4.92 -9.84 1.76
C ASP A 134 3.62 -9.43 2.47
N CYS A 135 3.36 -10.14 3.55
CA CYS A 135 2.24 -9.92 4.45
C CYS A 135 2.77 -9.49 5.82
N THR A 136 1.99 -8.65 6.50
CA THR A 136 2.19 -8.30 7.90
C THR A 136 1.01 -8.78 8.72
N VAL A 137 1.22 -9.01 10.02
CA VAL A 137 0.15 -9.38 10.95
C VAL A 137 -0.18 -8.17 11.80
N ILE A 138 -1.46 -7.78 11.80
CA ILE A 138 -1.97 -6.66 12.57
C ILE A 138 -2.95 -7.18 13.61
N THR A 139 -2.74 -6.81 14.87
CA THR A 139 -3.63 -7.20 15.98
C THR A 139 -4.81 -6.25 16.08
N ILE A 140 -6.01 -6.74 15.79
CA ILE A 140 -7.26 -5.98 15.89
C ILE A 140 -8.12 -6.59 16.98
N ASN A 141 -8.35 -5.87 18.08
CA ASN A 141 -9.13 -6.35 19.23
C ASN A 141 -8.66 -7.72 19.77
N GLY A 142 -7.34 -7.95 19.78
CA GLY A 142 -6.73 -9.22 20.21
C GLY A 142 -6.75 -10.33 19.17
N VAL A 143 -7.27 -10.09 17.97
CA VAL A 143 -7.23 -11.03 16.83
C VAL A 143 -6.05 -10.68 15.93
N GLU A 144 -5.19 -11.66 15.67
CA GLU A 144 -4.14 -11.55 14.66
C GLU A 144 -4.75 -11.64 13.26
N VAL A 145 -4.59 -10.58 12.48
CA VAL A 145 -5.11 -10.48 11.11
C VAL A 145 -3.95 -10.38 10.13
N PRO A 146 -3.73 -11.38 9.26
CA PRO A 146 -2.80 -11.26 8.15
C PRO A 146 -3.31 -10.25 7.11
N VAL A 147 -2.46 -9.31 6.73
CA VAL A 147 -2.75 -8.23 5.78
C VAL A 147 -1.58 -8.09 4.82
N PHE A 148 -1.82 -7.88 3.52
CA PHE A 148 -0.73 -7.51 2.61
C PHE A 148 -0.05 -6.23 3.08
N SER A 149 1.27 -6.19 3.00
CA SER A 149 2.04 -5.06 3.54
C SER A 149 1.75 -3.75 2.78
N ALA A 150 2.18 -2.62 3.36
CA ALA A 150 2.10 -1.33 2.70
C ALA A 150 2.91 -1.31 1.38
N ARG A 151 4.04 -2.04 1.36
CA ARG A 151 4.93 -2.21 0.20
C ARG A 151 4.19 -2.90 -0.95
N TRP A 152 3.54 -4.02 -0.64
CA TRP A 152 2.71 -4.74 -1.61
C TRP A 152 1.55 -3.88 -2.11
N LEU A 153 0.80 -3.24 -1.21
CA LEU A 153 -0.33 -2.40 -1.59
C LEU A 153 0.10 -1.22 -2.47
N LEU A 154 1.22 -0.57 -2.16
CA LEU A 154 1.75 0.52 -2.98
C LEU A 154 2.07 0.02 -4.39
N ARG A 155 2.80 -1.09 -4.51
CA ARG A 155 3.13 -1.71 -5.81
C ARG A 155 1.89 -1.96 -6.65
N GLU A 156 0.88 -2.61 -6.06
CA GLU A 156 -0.35 -2.94 -6.77
C GLU A 156 -1.19 -1.71 -7.10
N LYS A 157 -1.24 -0.69 -6.22
CA LYS A 157 -1.97 0.55 -6.50
C LYS A 157 -1.37 1.37 -7.63
N ILE A 158 -0.04 1.38 -7.76
CA ILE A 158 0.62 2.03 -8.91
C ILE A 158 0.25 1.32 -10.22
N ARG A 159 0.35 -0.02 -10.25
CA ARG A 159 0.00 -0.82 -11.43
C ARG A 159 -1.47 -0.69 -11.82
N THR A 160 -2.36 -0.90 -10.85
CA THR A 160 -3.82 -0.86 -11.08
C THR A 160 -4.33 0.53 -11.45
N ALA A 161 -3.71 1.61 -10.96
CA ALA A 161 -4.04 2.97 -11.40
C ALA A 161 -3.80 3.15 -12.92
N PHE A 162 -2.70 2.61 -13.44
CA PHE A 162 -2.40 2.63 -14.88
C PHE A 162 -3.34 1.73 -15.69
N GLU A 163 -3.58 0.49 -15.23
CA GLU A 163 -4.51 -0.44 -15.90
C GLU A 163 -5.94 0.13 -16.00
N ARG A 164 -6.33 0.96 -15.04
CA ARG A 164 -7.67 1.56 -14.93
C ARG A 164 -7.73 3.00 -15.41
N LYS A 165 -6.72 3.45 -16.17
CA LYS A 165 -6.62 4.82 -16.69
C LYS A 165 -7.92 5.31 -17.32
N GLY A 166 -8.34 6.52 -16.97
CA GLY A 166 -9.57 7.16 -17.40
C GLY A 166 -10.82 6.77 -16.61
N SER A 167 -10.73 5.82 -15.68
CA SER A 167 -11.88 5.39 -14.86
C SER A 167 -12.00 6.18 -13.55
N ARG A 168 -13.17 6.10 -12.91
CA ARG A 168 -13.34 6.62 -11.53
C ARG A 168 -12.42 5.91 -10.54
N LYS A 169 -12.11 4.63 -10.75
CA LYS A 169 -11.28 3.83 -9.83
C LYS A 169 -9.81 4.24 -9.87
N GLU A 170 -9.30 4.67 -11.03
CA GLU A 170 -7.95 5.24 -11.16
C GLU A 170 -7.72 6.36 -10.13
N ARG A 171 -8.68 7.28 -9.99
CA ARG A 171 -8.53 8.40 -9.03
C ARG A 171 -8.35 7.89 -7.60
N SER A 172 -9.17 6.93 -7.19
CA SER A 172 -9.04 6.31 -5.87
C SER A 172 -7.72 5.57 -5.71
N ASP A 173 -7.25 4.87 -6.74
CA ASP A 173 -5.95 4.18 -6.72
C ASP A 173 -4.78 5.20 -6.60
N LEU A 174 -4.80 6.31 -7.35
CA LEU A 174 -3.81 7.39 -7.25
C LEU A 174 -3.80 8.10 -5.88
N ASP A 175 -4.99 8.31 -5.30
CA ASP A 175 -5.12 8.89 -3.96
C ASP A 175 -4.59 7.90 -2.91
N ASP A 176 -4.79 6.59 -3.11
CA ASP A 176 -4.20 5.57 -2.25
C ASP A 176 -2.68 5.57 -2.30
N VAL A 177 -2.09 5.62 -3.49
CA VAL A 177 -0.64 5.72 -3.69
C VAL A 177 -0.06 6.89 -2.90
N SER A 178 -0.70 8.07 -2.98
CA SER A 178 -0.22 9.29 -2.32
C SER A 178 -0.12 9.16 -0.80
N ILE A 179 -1.01 8.37 -0.19
CA ILE A 179 -0.99 8.09 1.25
C ILE A 179 -0.03 6.94 1.57
N LEU A 180 -0.04 5.86 0.78
CA LEU A 180 0.80 4.68 1.03
C LEU A 180 2.30 4.96 0.88
N LEU A 181 2.70 5.98 0.11
CA LEU A 181 4.10 6.44 0.05
C LEU A 181 4.66 6.88 1.41
N GLN A 182 3.80 7.26 2.36
CA GLN A 182 4.20 7.60 3.73
C GLN A 182 4.35 6.36 4.63
N ALA A 183 3.85 5.21 4.19
CA ALA A 183 3.79 3.96 4.97
C ALA A 183 4.87 2.94 4.59
N VAL A 184 5.71 3.26 3.59
CA VAL A 184 6.73 2.35 3.05
C VAL A 184 8.14 2.87 3.34
N GLU A 185 9.08 1.96 3.48
CA GLU A 185 10.50 2.29 3.67
C GLU A 185 11.15 2.78 2.37
N ALA A 186 12.27 3.48 2.48
CA ALA A 186 13.05 3.93 1.33
C ALA A 186 13.51 2.74 0.47
N ASN A 187 13.48 2.90 -0.85
CA ASN A 187 13.93 1.89 -1.83
C ASN A 187 13.35 0.48 -1.61
N SER A 188 12.13 0.38 -1.09
CA SER A 188 11.54 -0.92 -0.70
C SER A 188 10.65 -1.53 -1.78
N VAL A 189 10.16 -0.74 -2.73
CA VAL A 189 9.26 -1.21 -3.79
C VAL A 189 9.99 -1.21 -5.13
N ASP A 190 10.23 -2.40 -5.70
CA ASP A 190 10.79 -2.52 -7.05
C ASP A 190 9.68 -2.55 -8.10
N LEU A 191 9.76 -1.61 -9.05
CA LEU A 191 8.89 -1.48 -10.22
C LEU A 191 9.72 -1.40 -11.51
N SER A 192 10.93 -1.95 -11.50
CA SER A 192 11.68 -2.26 -12.71
C SER A 192 10.84 -3.21 -13.59
N GLY A 193 10.56 -2.83 -14.83
CA GLY A 193 9.60 -3.52 -15.71
C GLY A 193 8.15 -3.04 -15.61
N SER A 194 7.86 -1.99 -14.83
CA SER A 194 6.55 -1.33 -14.76
C SER A 194 6.65 0.17 -15.06
N GLU A 195 7.56 0.55 -15.96
CA GLU A 195 7.94 1.93 -16.27
C GLU A 195 6.72 2.78 -16.67
N GLN A 196 5.83 2.23 -17.50
CA GLN A 196 4.64 2.95 -17.94
C GLN A 196 3.70 3.32 -16.79
N ALA A 197 3.58 2.46 -15.77
CA ALA A 197 2.75 2.74 -14.61
C ALA A 197 3.37 3.82 -13.71
N VAL A 198 4.69 3.78 -13.52
CA VAL A 198 5.44 4.81 -12.77
C VAL A 198 5.38 6.15 -13.48
N GLN A 199 5.60 6.17 -14.80
CA GLN A 199 5.51 7.37 -15.63
C GLN A 199 4.11 8.00 -15.57
N HIS A 200 3.07 7.18 -15.70
CA HIS A 200 1.67 7.62 -15.60
C HIS A 200 1.35 8.25 -14.24
N LEU A 201 1.87 7.68 -13.15
CA LEU A 201 1.71 8.26 -11.81
C LEU A 201 2.35 9.65 -11.72
N ILE A 202 3.57 9.83 -12.22
CA ILE A 202 4.27 11.13 -12.18
C ILE A 202 3.51 12.18 -13.00
N GLU A 203 2.99 11.81 -14.18
CA GLU A 203 2.18 12.69 -15.01
C GLU A 203 0.90 13.14 -14.29
N CYS A 204 0.23 12.20 -13.61
CA CYS A 204 -1.05 12.46 -12.93
C CYS A 204 -0.89 13.11 -11.55
N ARG A 205 0.27 12.92 -10.90
CA ARG A 205 0.60 13.43 -9.57
C ARG A 205 2.06 13.92 -9.51
N PRO A 206 2.43 15.01 -10.21
CA PRO A 206 3.83 15.46 -10.25
C PRO A 206 4.43 15.77 -8.88
N ARG A 207 3.58 16.18 -7.92
CA ARG A 207 3.98 16.48 -6.54
C ARG A 207 4.50 15.27 -5.76
N VAL A 208 4.17 14.04 -6.16
CA VAL A 208 4.67 12.85 -5.48
C VAL A 208 5.98 12.33 -6.07
N SER A 209 6.52 12.94 -7.13
CA SER A 209 7.70 12.44 -7.84
C SER A 209 8.93 12.24 -6.95
N GLU A 210 9.23 13.20 -6.06
CA GLU A 210 10.41 13.12 -5.18
C GLU A 210 10.27 12.01 -4.14
N ILE A 211 9.13 11.96 -3.43
CA ILE A 211 8.86 10.87 -2.48
C ILE A 211 8.73 9.52 -3.19
N LEU A 212 8.22 9.48 -4.42
CA LEU A 212 8.18 8.27 -5.23
C LEU A 212 9.58 7.78 -5.53
N GLY A 213 10.48 8.66 -5.99
CA GLY A 213 11.89 8.36 -6.22
C GLY A 213 12.64 7.89 -4.97
N LEU A 214 12.18 8.28 -3.77
CA LEU A 214 12.74 7.84 -2.50
C LEU A 214 12.28 6.42 -2.12
N LYS A 215 11.05 6.04 -2.48
CA LYS A 215 10.42 4.80 -2.01
C LYS A 215 10.45 3.67 -3.04
N VAL A 216 10.46 4.02 -4.32
CA VAL A 216 10.31 3.09 -5.46
C VAL A 216 11.58 3.05 -6.30
N ILE A 217 12.03 1.83 -6.60
CA ILE A 217 13.11 1.55 -7.55
C ILE A 217 12.47 1.41 -8.94
N CYS A 218 12.77 2.36 -9.84
CA CYS A 218 12.41 2.27 -11.26
C CYS A 218 13.40 3.16 -12.07
N PRO A 219 14.64 2.70 -12.29
CA PRO A 219 15.72 3.57 -12.77
C PRO A 219 15.45 4.24 -14.11
N VAL A 220 14.72 3.57 -15.00
CA VAL A 220 14.36 4.11 -16.33
C VAL A 220 13.52 5.39 -16.22
N VAL A 221 12.67 5.51 -15.20
CA VAL A 221 11.75 6.65 -15.03
C VAL A 221 12.22 7.61 -13.94
N LEU A 222 12.73 7.08 -12.82
CA LEU A 222 13.06 7.86 -11.62
C LEU A 222 14.55 8.21 -11.54
N GLY A 223 15.39 7.62 -12.40
CA GLY A 223 16.84 7.66 -12.28
C GLY A 223 17.34 6.80 -11.11
N ASP A 224 18.61 6.95 -10.77
CA ASP A 224 19.21 6.20 -9.68
C ASP A 224 18.53 6.51 -8.33
N PRO A 225 18.47 5.51 -7.42
CA PRO A 225 17.97 5.69 -6.06
C PRO A 225 18.69 6.81 -5.30
N TRP A 226 17.98 7.43 -4.37
CA TRP A 226 18.60 8.38 -3.44
C TRP A 226 19.45 7.65 -2.40
N ASN A 227 20.61 8.24 -2.07
CA ASN A 227 21.51 7.82 -1.01
C ASN A 227 21.23 8.59 0.27
N TRP A 228 21.20 7.92 1.42
CA TRP A 228 21.10 8.58 2.72
C TRP A 228 22.48 8.87 3.28
N ASN A 229 22.71 10.08 3.77
CA ASN A 229 23.91 10.43 4.53
C ASN A 229 23.53 10.69 5.99
N ASP A 230 24.00 9.84 6.91
CA ASP A 230 23.67 9.93 8.34
C ASP A 230 24.15 11.23 9.00
N SER A 231 25.31 11.76 8.57
CA SER A 231 25.94 12.89 9.25
C SER A 231 25.31 14.23 8.84
N ALA A 232 24.91 14.33 7.58
CA ALA A 232 24.21 15.48 7.02
C ALA A 232 22.68 15.40 7.21
N GLU A 233 22.16 14.20 7.54
CA GLU A 233 20.74 13.90 7.72
C GLU A 233 19.89 14.26 6.47
N VAL A 234 20.44 13.97 5.27
CA VAL A 234 19.76 14.22 4.00
C VAL A 234 19.84 13.02 3.07
N PHE A 235 18.84 12.93 2.18
CA PHE A 235 18.96 12.11 0.99
C PHE A 235 19.66 12.91 -0.12
N TRP A 236 20.57 12.30 -0.87
CA TRP A 236 21.26 12.93 -1.99
C TRP A 236 21.41 11.98 -3.18
N GLY A 237 21.59 12.54 -4.37
CA GLY A 237 21.78 11.74 -5.57
C GLY A 237 21.94 12.59 -6.82
N PHE A 238 22.32 11.92 -7.91
CA PHE A 238 22.40 12.53 -9.22
C PHE A 238 21.05 12.45 -9.93
N LYS A 239 20.61 13.58 -10.50
CA LYS A 239 19.48 13.65 -11.43
C LYS A 239 20.02 14.16 -12.77
N GLY A 240 20.40 13.23 -13.64
CA GLY A 240 21.21 13.53 -14.82
C GLY A 240 22.63 13.90 -14.39
N ASP A 241 23.12 15.04 -14.84
CA ASP A 241 24.44 15.60 -14.50
C ASP A 241 24.44 16.47 -13.23
N ARG A 242 23.28 16.66 -12.60
CA ARG A 242 23.13 17.55 -11.45
C ARG A 242 23.03 16.79 -10.13
N LEU A 243 23.87 17.21 -9.18
CA LEU A 243 23.78 16.74 -7.82
C LEU A 243 22.65 17.45 -7.07
N LYS A 244 21.79 16.67 -6.41
CA LYS A 244 20.64 17.15 -5.64
C LYS A 244 20.57 16.52 -4.27
N TYR A 245 19.90 17.20 -3.34
CA TYR A 245 19.52 16.65 -2.04
C TYR A 245 18.04 16.90 -1.73
N LEU A 246 17.48 16.07 -0.85
CA LEU A 246 16.14 16.24 -0.29
C LEU A 246 16.26 16.73 1.16
N ASP A 247 15.51 17.77 1.51
CA ASP A 247 15.41 18.21 2.90
C ASP A 247 14.48 17.30 3.73
N ALA A 248 14.33 17.61 5.03
CA ALA A 248 13.45 16.87 5.94
C ALA A 248 11.97 16.86 5.52
N ASN A 249 11.55 17.75 4.61
CA ASN A 249 10.21 17.78 4.03
C ASN A 249 10.16 17.13 2.64
N VAL A 250 11.20 16.40 2.25
CA VAL A 250 11.35 15.72 0.96
C VAL A 250 11.28 16.70 -0.22
N LYS A 251 11.69 17.96 -0.01
CA LYS A 251 11.82 18.93 -1.10
C LYS A 251 13.21 18.83 -1.71
N SER A 252 13.24 18.80 -3.05
CA SER A 252 14.46 18.71 -3.82
C SER A 252 15.16 20.06 -3.96
N HIS A 253 16.46 20.07 -3.66
CA HIS A 253 17.35 21.22 -3.75
C HIS A 253 18.56 20.86 -4.59
N SER A 254 19.16 21.85 -5.24
CA SER A 254 20.41 21.66 -6.00
C SER A 254 21.60 22.00 -5.11
N PHE A 255 22.67 21.22 -5.24
CA PHE A 255 23.96 21.64 -4.72
C PHE A 255 24.43 22.88 -5.49
N LYS A 256 25.22 23.72 -4.82
CA LYS A 256 25.94 24.85 -5.40
C LYS A 256 27.31 24.39 -5.84
N TRP A 257 27.84 24.98 -6.90
CA TRP A 257 29.21 24.73 -7.34
C TRP A 257 30.15 25.80 -6.77
N ASP A 258 31.28 25.38 -6.21
CA ASP A 258 32.37 26.27 -5.81
C ASP A 258 33.53 26.17 -6.79
N ASP A 259 33.82 27.27 -7.50
CA ASP A 259 34.87 27.30 -8.52
C ASP A 259 36.29 27.20 -7.93
N ALA A 260 36.50 27.68 -6.70
CA ALA A 260 37.84 27.65 -6.10
C ALA A 260 38.27 26.24 -5.73
N SER A 261 37.35 25.47 -5.16
CA SER A 261 37.61 24.12 -4.65
C SER A 261 37.16 23.03 -5.62
N GLN A 262 36.44 23.40 -6.68
CA GLN A 262 35.89 22.50 -7.71
C GLN A 262 35.00 21.40 -7.09
N VAL A 263 34.11 21.79 -6.17
CA VAL A 263 33.19 20.88 -5.49
C VAL A 263 31.74 21.36 -5.53
N TRP A 264 30.83 20.39 -5.46
CA TRP A 264 29.40 20.63 -5.23
C TRP A 264 29.11 20.65 -3.73
N TYR A 265 28.41 21.68 -3.23
CA TYR A 265 28.15 21.86 -1.81
C TYR A 265 26.76 22.38 -1.46
N PHE A 266 26.34 22.25 -0.19
CA PHE A 266 25.17 22.92 0.36
C PHE A 266 25.33 23.24 1.86
N PRO A 267 24.64 24.28 2.37
CA PRO A 267 24.52 24.53 3.80
C PRO A 267 23.38 23.70 4.41
N ASP A 268 23.63 23.07 5.55
CA ASP A 268 22.57 22.44 6.36
C ASP A 268 21.79 23.50 7.18
N PRO A 269 20.70 23.12 7.88
CA PRO A 269 19.91 24.05 8.70
C PRO A 269 20.69 24.73 9.84
N ASN A 270 21.83 24.16 10.25
CA ASN A 270 22.71 24.70 11.28
C ASN A 270 23.84 25.57 10.69
N GLY A 271 23.86 25.77 9.37
CA GLY A 271 24.87 26.54 8.67
C GLY A 271 26.19 25.80 8.45
N ARG A 272 26.24 24.48 8.73
CA ARG A 272 27.41 23.65 8.39
C ARG A 272 27.42 23.41 6.89
N MET A 273 28.60 23.48 6.30
CA MET A 273 28.80 23.30 4.87
C MET A 273 29.13 21.84 4.58
N TRP A 274 28.40 21.22 3.66
CA TRP A 274 28.63 19.84 3.22
C TRP A 274 28.96 19.86 1.73
N TYR A 275 29.90 19.02 1.29
CA TYR A 275 30.23 18.88 -0.11
C TYR A 275 30.29 17.41 -0.51
N TYR A 276 30.08 17.13 -1.80
CA TYR A 276 30.24 15.79 -2.34
C TYR A 276 31.70 15.51 -2.69
N ASP A 277 32.26 14.45 -2.13
CA ASP A 277 33.59 13.96 -2.46
C ASP A 277 33.48 12.74 -3.39
N PRO A 278 33.92 12.85 -4.66
CA PRO A 278 33.92 11.72 -5.59
C PRO A 278 34.78 10.54 -5.15
N GLN A 279 35.79 10.75 -4.30
CA GLN A 279 36.66 9.68 -3.82
C GLN A 279 35.98 8.85 -2.72
N ALA A 280 35.33 9.53 -1.78
CA ALA A 280 34.51 8.86 -0.76
C ALA A 280 33.19 8.33 -1.35
N GLY A 281 32.72 8.91 -2.45
CA GLY A 281 31.42 8.59 -3.05
C GLY A 281 30.24 9.07 -2.20
N ASP A 282 30.44 10.05 -1.31
CA ASP A 282 29.44 10.53 -0.35
C ASP A 282 29.67 11.99 0.06
N LEU A 283 28.81 12.51 0.94
CA LEU A 283 28.88 13.86 1.49
C LEU A 283 29.83 13.93 2.69
N ILE A 284 30.72 14.92 2.66
CA ILE A 284 31.69 15.20 3.72
C ILE A 284 31.48 16.62 4.25
N LEU A 285 31.67 16.78 5.56
CA LEU A 285 31.66 18.08 6.21
C LEU A 285 32.83 18.93 5.69
N TRP A 286 32.52 20.10 5.16
CA TRP A 286 33.49 21.08 4.72
C TRP A 286 33.98 21.88 5.93
N THR A 287 35.17 21.52 6.41
CA THR A 287 35.87 22.19 7.51
C THR A 287 36.73 23.35 7.04
#